data_AF-A0A2E8AAD6-F1
#
_entry.id   AF-A0A2E8AAD6-F1
#
_cell.length_a   1.000
_cell.length_b   1.000
_cell.length_c   1.000
_cell.angle_alpha   90.00
_cell.angle_beta   90.00
_cell.angle_gamma   90.00
#
_symmetry.space_group_name_H-M   'P 1'
#
loop_
_entity.id
_entity.type
_entity.pdbx_description
1 polymer ?
#
loop_
_entity_poly.entity_id
_entity_poly.type
_entity_poly.pdbx_seq_one_letter_code
_entity_poly.pdbx_strand_id
1 'polypeptide(L)'
;MAQAYWAEGMNENAVFSLFFRKLPENRNFVLACGQQHVAHIIESLAFTDEHIKRLESLGRFQPQFLDWLREFRFSGSLHAIAEGTPVFPQEPLLEVEGPVAEVQLLESLVMNYVHLESVLASKAVRLISAAEGRPVVDFGMRRTHGMDAA
;
A
#
# COMPACT_ATOMS: atom_id res chain seq x y z
N MET A 1 5.40 -16.98 -1.92
CA MET A 1 3.94 -17.10 -2.10
C MET A 1 3.56 -16.87 -3.55
N ALA A 2 3.82 -15.69 -4.14
CA ALA A 2 3.53 -15.42 -5.56
C ALA A 2 3.98 -16.51 -6.54
N GLN A 3 5.26 -16.95 -6.48
CA GLN A 3 5.73 -18.07 -7.31
C GLN A 3 4.97 -19.38 -7.08
N ALA A 4 4.56 -19.67 -5.85
CA ALA A 4 3.82 -20.89 -5.55
C ALA A 4 2.42 -20.83 -6.16
N TYR A 5 1.70 -19.71 -5.99
CA TYR A 5 0.40 -19.50 -6.64
C TYR A 5 0.51 -19.60 -8.16
N TRP A 6 1.53 -18.96 -8.73
CA TRP A 6 1.79 -19.00 -10.16
C TRP A 6 2.10 -20.44 -10.66
N ALA A 7 2.97 -21.18 -9.96
CA ALA A 7 3.40 -22.52 -10.35
C ALA A 7 2.27 -23.56 -10.24
N GLU A 8 1.39 -23.40 -9.26
CA GLU A 8 0.19 -24.25 -9.09
C GLU A 8 -0.97 -23.83 -10.00
N GLY A 9 -0.80 -22.79 -10.84
CA GLY A 9 -1.83 -22.32 -11.76
C GLY A 9 -3.05 -21.70 -11.06
N MET A 10 -2.88 -21.20 -9.83
CA MET A 10 -3.93 -20.52 -9.06
C MET A 10 -4.16 -19.12 -9.65
N ASN A 11 -4.99 -19.05 -10.68
CA ASN A 11 -5.28 -17.83 -11.44
C ASN A 11 -6.63 -17.20 -11.05
N GLU A 12 -7.28 -17.71 -10.00
CA GLU A 12 -8.55 -17.18 -9.52
C GLU A 12 -8.38 -15.77 -8.95
N ASN A 13 -9.44 -14.96 -9.10
CA ASN A 13 -9.51 -13.66 -8.46
C ASN A 13 -9.62 -13.81 -6.94
N ALA A 14 -8.83 -13.02 -6.23
CA ALA A 14 -8.89 -12.86 -4.79
C ALA A 14 -9.13 -11.38 -4.45
N VAL A 15 -9.79 -11.14 -3.32
CA VAL A 15 -10.02 -9.80 -2.76
C VAL A 15 -9.25 -9.69 -1.45
N PHE A 16 -8.36 -8.71 -1.37
CA PHE A 16 -7.60 -8.38 -0.17
C PHE A 16 -8.10 -7.04 0.37
N SER A 17 -8.62 -7.05 1.60
CA SER A 17 -9.12 -5.84 2.26
C SER A 17 -8.07 -5.29 3.23
N LEU A 18 -7.68 -4.04 3.06
CA LEU A 18 -6.81 -3.31 3.97
C LEU A 18 -7.66 -2.63 5.06
N PHE A 19 -7.40 -3.00 6.30
CA PHE A 19 -8.00 -2.42 7.50
C PHE A 19 -7.04 -2.50 8.69
N PHE A 20 -7.36 -1.80 9.77
CA PHE A 20 -6.62 -1.89 11.03
C PHE A 20 -7.50 -2.43 12.15
N ARG A 21 -6.89 -3.09 13.14
CA ARG A 21 -7.65 -3.88 14.14
C ARG A 21 -8.01 -3.12 15.41
N LYS A 22 -7.18 -2.15 15.80
CA LYS A 22 -7.29 -1.45 17.09
C LYS A 22 -6.85 0.00 16.95
N LEU A 23 -7.49 0.88 17.70
CA LEU A 23 -7.01 2.24 17.94
C LEU A 23 -6.24 2.27 19.28
N PRO A 24 -5.21 3.13 19.39
CA PRO A 24 -4.70 3.55 20.69
C PRO A 24 -5.82 4.19 21.53
N GLU A 25 -5.78 4.04 22.85
CA GLU A 25 -6.84 4.48 23.78
C GLU A 25 -7.27 5.94 23.58
N ASN A 26 -6.32 6.82 23.26
CA ASN A 26 -6.55 8.26 23.08
C ASN A 26 -6.76 8.66 21.60
N ARG A 27 -7.24 7.75 20.74
CA ARG A 27 -7.51 8.02 19.32
C ARG A 27 -8.94 7.62 18.97
N ASN A 28 -9.69 8.58 18.44
CA ASN A 28 -11.10 8.39 18.09
C ASN A 28 -11.31 7.77 16.69
N PHE A 29 -10.42 8.08 15.73
CA PHE A 29 -10.48 7.59 14.35
C PHE A 29 -9.09 7.64 13.70
N VAL A 30 -8.95 6.97 12.55
CA VAL A 30 -7.89 7.20 11.57
C VAL A 30 -8.52 7.93 10.38
N LEU A 31 -7.79 8.86 9.76
CA LEU A 31 -8.21 9.49 8.52
C LEU A 31 -7.66 8.67 7.36
N ALA A 32 -8.51 8.26 6.42
CA ALA A 32 -8.08 7.55 5.23
C ALA A 32 -7.26 8.48 4.33
N CYS A 33 -6.03 8.08 4.01
CA CYS A 33 -5.13 8.81 3.12
C CYS A 33 -4.08 7.87 2.51
N GLY A 34 -3.69 8.14 1.26
CA GLY A 34 -2.70 7.38 0.50
C GLY A 34 -3.27 6.37 -0.49
N GLN A 35 -4.60 6.23 -0.58
CA GLN A 35 -5.24 5.35 -1.56
C GLN A 35 -4.99 5.84 -3.00
N GLN A 36 -5.08 7.14 -3.24
CA GLN A 36 -4.80 7.71 -4.57
C GLN A 36 -3.32 7.58 -4.91
N HIS A 37 -2.44 7.89 -3.96
CA HIS A 37 -0.99 7.79 -4.20
C HIS A 37 -0.58 6.36 -4.56
N VAL A 38 -1.02 5.36 -3.78
CA VAL A 38 -0.65 3.98 -4.06
C VAL A 38 -1.23 3.47 -5.38
N ALA A 39 -2.42 3.94 -5.79
CA ALA A 39 -2.97 3.62 -7.10
C ALA A 39 -2.05 4.07 -8.24
N HIS A 40 -1.49 5.29 -8.18
CA HIS A 40 -0.54 5.80 -9.19
C HIS A 40 0.77 4.99 -9.21
N ILE A 41 1.25 4.56 -8.03
CA ILE A 41 2.42 3.69 -7.94
C ILE A 41 2.14 2.34 -8.61
N ILE A 42 0.97 1.75 -8.36
CA ILE A 42 0.58 0.46 -8.95
C ILE A 42 0.44 0.55 -10.47
N GLU A 43 -0.14 1.63 -11.00
CA GLU A 43 -0.27 1.87 -12.45
C GLU A 43 1.07 1.84 -13.18
N SER A 44 2.15 2.29 -12.53
CA SER A 44 3.50 2.35 -13.10
C SER A 44 4.41 1.20 -12.66
N LEU A 45 3.91 0.28 -11.84
CA LEU A 45 4.71 -0.79 -11.25
C LEU A 45 5.15 -1.80 -12.32
N ALA A 46 6.46 -1.95 -12.46
CA ALA A 46 7.09 -2.89 -13.37
C ALA A 46 8.41 -3.42 -12.79
N PHE A 47 8.75 -4.66 -13.11
CA PHE A 47 10.08 -5.19 -12.81
C PHE A 47 11.07 -4.78 -13.89
N THR A 48 12.20 -4.21 -13.48
CA THR A 48 13.29 -3.86 -14.40
C THR A 48 14.17 -5.08 -14.65
N ASP A 49 14.95 -5.06 -15.74
CA ASP A 49 15.93 -6.11 -16.01
C ASP A 49 16.94 -6.29 -14.87
N GLU A 50 17.27 -5.22 -14.16
CA GLU A 50 18.14 -5.26 -12.99
C GLU A 50 17.48 -6.04 -11.84
N HIS A 51 16.20 -5.77 -11.55
CA HIS A 51 15.45 -6.52 -10.55
C HIS A 51 15.42 -8.01 -10.88
N ILE A 52 15.19 -8.35 -12.15
CA ILE A 52 15.10 -9.75 -12.59
C ILE A 52 16.44 -10.46 -12.50
N LYS A 53 17.53 -9.84 -12.98
CA LYS A 53 18.90 -10.38 -12.82
C LYS A 53 19.24 -10.57 -11.35
N ARG A 54 18.81 -9.64 -10.49
CA ARG A 54 19.02 -9.77 -9.05
C ARG A 54 18.28 -10.97 -8.47
N LEU A 55 17.01 -11.17 -8.82
CA LEU A 55 16.24 -12.34 -8.37
C LEU A 55 16.82 -13.65 -8.92
N GLU A 56 17.22 -13.68 -10.18
CA GLU A 56 17.89 -14.82 -10.83
C GLU A 56 19.16 -15.21 -10.07
N SER A 57 19.99 -14.23 -9.69
CA SER A 57 21.25 -14.46 -8.96
C SER A 57 21.07 -15.17 -7.61
N LEU A 58 19.87 -15.17 -7.05
CA LEU A 58 19.57 -15.85 -5.79
C LEU A 58 19.43 -17.37 -5.97
N GLY A 59 19.24 -17.88 -7.19
CA GLY A 59 19.12 -19.31 -7.48
C GLY A 59 17.88 -19.98 -6.87
N ARG A 60 16.84 -19.18 -6.55
CA ARG A 60 15.61 -19.63 -5.84
C ARG A 60 14.35 -19.57 -6.69
N PHE A 61 14.40 -18.91 -7.83
CA PHE A 61 13.23 -18.65 -8.67
C PHE A 61 13.27 -19.47 -9.96
N GLN A 62 12.12 -19.95 -10.40
CA GLN A 62 11.99 -20.68 -11.65
C GLN A 62 12.16 -19.70 -12.82
N PRO A 63 12.90 -20.06 -13.90
CA PRO A 63 13.10 -19.17 -15.05
C PRO A 63 11.79 -18.64 -15.63
N GLN A 64 10.77 -19.49 -15.75
CA GLN A 64 9.46 -19.11 -16.29
C GLN A 64 8.69 -18.14 -15.38
N PHE A 65 8.91 -18.22 -14.06
CA PHE A 65 8.35 -17.24 -13.12
C PHE A 65 9.06 -15.88 -13.26
N LEU A 66 10.36 -15.87 -13.53
CA LEU A 66 11.10 -14.64 -13.83
C LEU A 66 10.64 -14.01 -15.16
N ASP A 67 10.31 -14.83 -16.17
CA ASP A 67 9.68 -14.37 -17.42
C ASP A 67 8.32 -13.73 -17.15
N TRP A 68 7.49 -14.35 -16.30
CA TRP A 68 6.21 -13.78 -15.88
C TRP A 68 6.38 -12.44 -15.14
N LEU A 69 7.40 -12.31 -14.28
CA LEU A 69 7.71 -11.04 -13.60
C LEU A 69 8.15 -9.94 -14.56
N ARG A 70 8.86 -10.24 -15.67
CA ARG A 70 9.25 -9.23 -16.67
C ARG A 70 8.04 -8.56 -17.31
N GLU A 71 7.05 -9.37 -17.65
CA GLU A 71 5.82 -8.92 -18.31
C GLU A 71 4.75 -8.46 -17.31
N PHE A 72 5.01 -8.55 -16.01
CA PHE A 72 4.05 -8.21 -14.97
C PHE A 72 3.54 -6.78 -15.12
N ARG A 73 2.22 -6.65 -15.25
CA ARG A 73 1.45 -5.43 -15.04
C ARG A 73 0.23 -5.82 -14.24
N PHE A 74 -0.10 -5.03 -13.23
CA PHE A 74 -1.30 -5.29 -12.44
C PHE A 74 -2.54 -5.16 -13.33
N SER A 75 -3.34 -6.22 -13.36
CA SER A 75 -4.53 -6.35 -14.21
C SER A 75 -5.85 -6.21 -13.45
N GLY A 76 -5.78 -6.09 -12.12
CA GLY A 76 -6.94 -6.04 -11.24
C GLY A 76 -7.51 -4.64 -11.00
N SER A 77 -8.33 -4.53 -9.96
CA SER A 77 -9.06 -3.33 -9.56
C SER A 77 -8.74 -2.91 -8.13
N LEU A 78 -8.78 -1.60 -7.87
CA LEU A 78 -8.74 -1.03 -6.52
C LEU A 78 -10.10 -0.40 -6.20
N HIS A 79 -10.63 -0.71 -5.02
CA HIS A 79 -11.84 -0.09 -4.48
C HIS A 79 -11.50 0.62 -3.18
N ALA A 80 -11.65 1.94 -3.15
CA ALA A 80 -11.27 2.75 -2.00
C ALA A 80 -12.42 3.67 -1.57
N ILE A 81 -12.51 3.91 -0.27
CA ILE A 81 -13.27 5.06 0.22
C ILE A 81 -12.51 6.36 -0.12
N ALA A 82 -13.23 7.48 -0.14
CA ALA A 82 -12.62 8.79 -0.39
C ALA A 82 -11.56 9.14 0.67
N GLU A 83 -10.42 9.68 0.25
CA GLU A 83 -9.45 10.25 1.17
C GLU A 83 -10.06 11.40 1.99
N GLY A 84 -9.62 11.54 3.24
CA GLY A 84 -10.25 12.45 4.20
C GLY A 84 -11.47 11.87 4.92
N THR A 85 -11.86 10.63 4.62
CA THR A 85 -12.93 9.94 5.37
C THR A 85 -12.39 9.39 6.70
N PRO A 86 -13.06 9.65 7.84
CA PRO A 86 -12.76 8.95 9.09
C PRO A 86 -13.08 7.46 8.99
N VAL A 87 -12.15 6.61 9.42
CA VAL A 87 -12.28 5.14 9.44
C VAL A 87 -12.05 4.57 10.84
N PHE A 88 -12.70 3.44 11.12
CA PHE A 88 -12.70 2.77 12.41
C PHE A 88 -12.10 1.36 12.33
N PRO A 89 -11.75 0.75 13.48
CA PRO A 89 -11.23 -0.61 13.50
C PRO A 89 -12.13 -1.62 12.81
N GLN A 90 -11.53 -2.60 12.13
CA GLN A 90 -12.20 -3.69 11.43
C GLN A 90 -13.03 -3.24 10.21
N GLU A 91 -12.83 -2.01 9.74
CA GLU A 91 -13.48 -1.49 8.53
C GLU A 91 -12.43 -1.31 7.40
N PRO A 92 -12.70 -1.81 6.19
CA PRO A 92 -11.79 -1.65 5.07
C PRO A 92 -11.77 -0.20 4.56
N LEU A 93 -10.57 0.33 4.32
CA LEU A 93 -10.40 1.62 3.63
C LEU A 93 -9.96 1.48 2.16
N LEU A 94 -9.44 0.31 1.80
CA LEU A 94 -9.00 -0.03 0.45
C LEU A 94 -9.14 -1.55 0.26
N GLU A 95 -9.66 -1.96 -0.87
CA GLU A 95 -9.70 -3.35 -1.32
C GLU A 95 -9.00 -3.48 -2.66
N VAL A 96 -8.24 -4.56 -2.81
CA VAL A 96 -7.52 -4.91 -4.04
C VAL A 96 -8.06 -6.24 -4.54
N GLU A 97 -8.64 -6.23 -5.74
CA GLU A 97 -9.21 -7.41 -6.41
C GLU A 97 -8.38 -7.76 -7.64
N GLY A 98 -8.06 -9.04 -7.83
CA GLY A 98 -7.37 -9.52 -9.03
C GLY A 98 -6.79 -10.93 -8.85
N PRO A 99 -6.02 -11.44 -9.83
CA PRO A 99 -5.38 -12.75 -9.71
C PRO A 99 -4.52 -12.83 -8.45
N VAL A 100 -4.67 -13.91 -7.66
CA VAL A 100 -4.08 -14.00 -6.31
C VAL A 100 -2.55 -13.76 -6.30
N ALA A 101 -1.83 -14.21 -7.34
CA ALA A 101 -0.40 -13.98 -7.43
C ALA A 101 -0.04 -12.48 -7.59
N GLU A 102 -0.86 -11.72 -8.32
CA GLU A 102 -0.66 -10.28 -8.53
C GLU A 102 -1.00 -9.50 -7.26
N VAL A 103 -2.17 -9.75 -6.68
CA VAL A 103 -2.63 -9.06 -5.45
C VAL A 103 -1.65 -9.31 -4.30
N GLN A 104 -1.12 -10.53 -4.20
CA GLN A 104 -0.12 -10.89 -3.20
C GLN A 104 1.19 -10.10 -3.32
N LEU A 105 1.60 -9.71 -4.54
CA LEU A 105 2.79 -8.86 -4.73
C LEU A 105 2.55 -7.43 -4.23
N LEU A 106 1.31 -6.96 -4.27
CA LEU A 106 0.95 -5.60 -3.87
C LEU A 106 0.81 -5.42 -2.35
N GLU A 107 0.57 -6.49 -1.58
CA GLU A 107 0.24 -6.42 -0.14
C GLU A 107 1.19 -5.51 0.65
N SER A 108 2.50 -5.74 0.54
CA SER A 108 3.50 -4.99 1.30
C SER A 108 3.60 -3.53 0.85
N LEU A 109 3.47 -3.28 -0.45
CA LEU A 109 3.52 -1.95 -1.05
C LEU A 109 2.32 -1.11 -0.59
N VAL A 110 1.12 -1.67 -0.73
CA VAL A 110 -0.15 -1.06 -0.32
C VAL A 110 -0.14 -0.74 1.16
N MET A 111 0.25 -1.70 2.00
CA MET A 111 0.35 -1.48 3.44
C MET A 111 1.35 -0.37 3.79
N ASN A 112 2.49 -0.28 3.10
CA ASN A 112 3.52 0.70 3.42
C ASN A 112 3.07 2.15 3.18
N TYR A 113 2.57 2.45 1.98
CA TYR A 113 2.12 3.80 1.61
C TYR A 113 0.89 4.24 2.40
N VAL A 114 -0.18 3.44 2.34
CA VAL A 114 -1.47 3.81 2.95
C VAL A 114 -1.34 3.93 4.47
N HIS A 115 -0.53 3.07 5.12
CA HIS A 115 -0.31 3.18 6.56
C HIS A 115 0.34 4.51 6.94
N LEU A 116 1.46 4.86 6.29
CA LEU A 116 2.22 6.06 6.64
C LEU A 116 1.36 7.31 6.46
N GLU A 117 0.73 7.46 5.31
CA GLU A 117 -0.07 8.63 4.97
C GLU A 117 -1.31 8.75 5.86
N SER A 118 -2.00 7.64 6.13
CA SER A 118 -3.12 7.63 7.07
C SER A 118 -2.70 8.02 8.49
N VAL A 119 -1.52 7.58 8.96
CA VAL A 119 -0.99 7.97 10.28
C VAL A 119 -0.64 9.46 10.34
N LEU A 120 -0.01 10.00 9.30
CA LEU A 120 0.36 11.42 9.22
C LEU A 120 -0.89 12.31 9.12
N ALA A 121 -1.82 12.01 8.22
CA ALA A 121 -3.08 12.75 8.07
C ALA A 121 -3.90 12.74 9.37
N SER A 122 -3.97 11.57 10.02
CA SER A 122 -4.58 11.42 11.35
C SER A 122 -3.94 12.33 12.40
N LYS A 123 -2.60 12.46 12.40
CA LYS A 123 -1.90 13.34 13.34
C LYS A 123 -2.15 14.81 13.02
N ALA A 124 -2.13 15.19 11.74
CA ALA A 124 -2.39 16.54 11.28
C ALA A 124 -3.78 17.05 11.72
N VAL A 125 -4.84 16.25 11.51
CA VAL A 125 -6.20 16.60 11.96
C VAL A 125 -6.24 16.91 13.45
N ARG A 126 -5.55 16.11 14.28
CA ARG A 126 -5.49 16.35 15.74
C ARG A 126 -4.77 17.64 16.11
N LEU A 127 -3.70 17.99 15.38
CA LEU A 127 -2.98 19.25 15.59
C LEU A 127 -3.86 20.44 15.21
N ILE A 128 -4.56 20.37 14.08
CA ILE A 128 -5.49 21.42 13.63
C ILE A 128 -6.65 21.59 14.61
N SER A 129 -7.25 20.49 15.09
CA SER A 129 -8.31 20.56 16.10
C SER A 129 -7.82 21.21 17.40
N ALA A 130 -6.62 20.87 17.88
CA ALA A 130 -6.03 21.45 19.08
C ALA A 130 -5.59 22.92 18.92
N ALA A 131 -5.36 23.38 17.69
CA ALA A 131 -4.95 24.74 17.42
C ALA A 131 -6.10 25.76 17.46
N GLU A 132 -7.36 25.30 17.49
CA GLU A 132 -8.57 26.15 17.65
C GLU A 132 -8.59 27.35 16.67
N GLY A 133 -8.31 27.08 15.39
CA GLY A 133 -8.30 28.09 14.33
C GLY A 133 -6.98 28.88 14.20
N ARG A 134 -5.99 28.65 15.06
CA ARG A 134 -4.64 29.18 14.88
C ARG A 134 -3.93 28.43 13.74
N PRO A 135 -3.14 29.12 12.88
CA PRO A 135 -2.38 28.46 11.83
C PRO A 135 -1.39 27.43 12.39
N VAL A 136 -1.30 26.27 11.73
CA VAL A 136 -0.31 25.22 12.01
C VAL A 136 0.60 25.11 10.79
N VAL A 137 1.91 25.10 11.03
CA VAL A 137 2.93 24.97 9.98
C VAL A 137 3.81 23.76 10.31
N ASP A 138 4.00 22.87 9.34
CA ASP A 138 4.88 21.73 9.49
C ASP A 138 6.31 22.05 9.00
N PHE A 139 7.30 21.78 9.86
CA PHE A 139 8.73 21.87 9.55
C PHE A 139 9.45 20.55 9.85
N GLY A 140 8.71 19.45 9.84
CA GLY A 140 9.17 18.09 10.14
C GLY A 140 10.16 17.51 9.14
N MET A 141 10.15 17.99 7.89
CA MET A 141 10.94 17.46 6.74
C MET A 141 12.36 16.99 7.10
N ARG A 142 13.15 17.82 7.82
CA ARG A 142 14.55 17.50 8.17
C ARG A 142 14.73 16.35 9.18
N ARG A 143 13.64 15.86 9.77
CA ARG A 143 13.60 14.79 10.78
C ARG A 143 12.72 13.63 10.35
N THR A 144 12.04 13.73 9.21
CA THR A 144 11.21 12.66 8.70
C THR A 144 12.08 11.53 8.16
N HIS A 145 11.55 10.32 8.16
CA HIS A 145 12.31 9.10 7.84
C HIS A 145 12.49 8.92 6.34
N GLY A 146 13.52 9.56 5.78
CA GLY A 146 13.84 9.49 4.36
C GLY A 146 13.09 10.52 3.53
N MET A 147 13.42 10.59 2.23
CA MET A 147 12.88 11.58 1.30
C MET A 147 11.39 11.37 1.02
N ASP A 148 10.96 10.12 0.82
CA ASP A 148 9.58 9.82 0.40
C ASP A 148 8.54 10.13 1.48
N ALA A 149 8.96 10.14 2.75
CA ALA A 149 8.08 10.43 3.87
C ALA A 149 8.00 11.93 4.20
N ALA A 150 8.94 12.75 3.70
CA ALA A 150 9.17 14.13 4.08
C ALA A 150 8.43 15.13 3.18
#